data_AF-A0A816KHV5-F1
#
_entry.id   AF-A0A816KHV5-F1
#
_cell.length_a   1.000
_cell.length_b   1.000
_cell.length_c   1.000
_cell.angle_alpha   90.00
_cell.angle_beta   90.00
_cell.angle_gamma   90.00
#
_symmetry.space_group_name_H-M   'P 1'
#
loop_
_entity.id
_entity.type
_entity.pdbx_description
1 polymer ?
#
loop_
_entity_poly.entity_id
_entity_poly.type
_entity_poly.pdbx_seq_one_letter_code
_entity_poly.pdbx_strand_id
1 'polypeptide(L)'
;MVISVASVFLNILRFFFCYQRDEKKPCQICGNNANDDFIMTCFKCRVTREHIYCAKVLFKAVPDMWLCEECRTSRGVIFINHDEASASNQQSDSESAK
;
A
#
# COMPACT_ATOMS: atom_id res chain seq x y z
N MET A 1 20.45 44.89 -24.76
CA MET A 1 19.57 43.88 -24.12
C MET A 1 19.99 43.72 -22.67
N VAL A 2 19.50 44.57 -21.78
CA VAL A 2 19.71 44.40 -20.33
C VAL A 2 18.49 43.67 -19.80
N ILE A 3 18.59 42.36 -19.61
CA ILE A 3 17.54 41.62 -18.91
C ILE A 3 17.61 42.15 -17.48
N SER A 4 16.62 42.95 -17.09
CA SER A 4 16.58 43.55 -15.75
C SER A 4 16.78 42.44 -14.73
N VAL A 5 17.78 42.58 -13.84
CA VAL A 5 18.04 41.61 -12.79
C VAL A 5 16.76 41.29 -12.01
N ALA A 6 15.87 42.27 -11.83
CA ALA A 6 14.55 42.10 -11.23
C ALA A 6 13.65 41.10 -11.99
N SER A 7 13.71 41.05 -13.32
CA SER A 7 12.95 40.10 -14.16
C SER A 7 13.50 38.67 -14.08
N VAL A 8 14.81 38.52 -13.86
CA VAL A 8 15.46 37.23 -13.60
C VAL A 8 15.08 36.74 -12.19
N PHE A 9 15.12 37.62 -11.18
CA PHE A 9 14.68 37.31 -9.81
C PHE A 9 13.21 36.90 -9.73
N LEU A 10 12.29 37.60 -10.43
CA LEU A 10 10.88 37.21 -10.48
C LEU A 10 10.67 35.85 -11.16
N ASN A 11 11.41 35.52 -12.22
CA ASN A 11 11.31 34.22 -12.88
C ASN A 11 11.89 33.09 -12.01
N ILE A 12 13.01 33.33 -11.32
CA ILE A 12 13.59 32.36 -10.37
C ILE A 12 12.64 32.12 -9.20
N LEU A 13 12.02 33.18 -8.65
CA LEU A 13 11.03 33.05 -7.58
C LEU A 13 9.78 32.30 -8.05
N ARG A 14 9.30 32.49 -9.28
CA ARG A 14 8.22 31.68 -9.86
C ARG A 14 8.64 30.22 -10.10
N PHE A 15 9.87 29.99 -10.53
CA PHE A 15 10.44 28.65 -10.63
C PHE A 15 10.50 27.97 -9.25
N PHE A 16 10.94 28.68 -8.23
CA PHE A 16 11.00 28.20 -6.84
C PHE A 16 9.60 27.95 -6.24
N PHE A 17 8.62 28.81 -6.53
CA PHE A 17 7.23 28.62 -6.07
C PHE A 17 6.50 27.47 -6.78
N CYS A 18 6.88 27.12 -8.02
CA CYS A 18 6.37 25.92 -8.69
C CYS A 18 7.13 24.64 -8.29
N TYR A 19 8.40 24.74 -7.90
CA TYR A 19 9.23 23.58 -7.54
C TYR A 19 8.81 22.92 -6.22
N GLN A 20 8.04 23.60 -5.37
CA GLN A 20 7.71 23.12 -4.03
C GLN A 20 6.24 22.69 -3.87
N ARG A 21 5.63 22.14 -4.92
CA ARG A 21 4.28 21.51 -4.85
C ARG A 21 4.34 19.99 -4.92
N ASP A 22 5.32 19.37 -4.26
CA ASP A 22 5.12 18.02 -3.74
C ASP A 22 4.41 18.17 -2.40
N GLU A 23 3.11 18.45 -2.46
CA GLU A 23 2.25 18.30 -1.29
C GLU A 23 2.26 16.83 -0.93
N LYS A 24 3.18 16.44 -0.05
CA LYS A 24 3.17 15.12 0.58
C LYS A 24 1.79 14.99 1.22
N LYS A 25 0.90 14.24 0.58
CA LYS A 25 -0.47 14.07 1.12
C LYS A 25 -0.38 13.50 2.56
N PRO A 26 -1.43 13.58 3.38
CA PRO A 26 -1.45 13.02 4.74
C PRO A 26 -1.73 11.53 4.80
N CYS A 27 -1.36 10.89 5.91
CA CYS A 27 -1.81 9.54 6.24
C CYS A 27 -3.34 9.49 6.28
N GLN A 28 -3.92 8.48 5.62
CA GLN A 28 -5.36 8.38 5.45
C GLN A 28 -6.09 7.94 6.73
N ILE A 29 -5.37 7.40 7.71
CA ILE A 29 -5.92 6.95 9.00
C ILE A 29 -5.92 8.06 10.05
N CYS A 30 -4.80 8.76 10.22
CA CYS A 30 -4.66 9.79 11.25
C CYS A 30 -4.77 11.24 10.73
N GLY A 31 -4.82 11.43 9.41
CA GLY A 31 -4.94 12.76 8.80
C GLY A 31 -3.70 13.64 8.94
N ASN A 32 -2.59 13.11 9.45
CA ASN A 32 -1.34 13.87 9.67
C ASN A 32 -0.20 13.39 8.75
N ASN A 33 0.77 14.28 8.54
CA ASN A 33 2.03 14.10 7.83
C ASN A 33 3.25 14.00 8.77
N ALA A 34 3.01 13.91 10.08
CA ALA A 34 4.12 13.66 11.01
C ALA A 34 4.83 12.37 10.60
N ASN A 35 6.16 12.37 10.63
CA ASN A 35 6.97 11.19 10.37
C ASN A 35 6.77 10.63 8.95
N ASP A 36 6.83 11.51 7.93
CA ASP A 36 6.68 11.16 6.51
C ASP A 36 7.54 9.97 6.06
N ASP A 37 8.75 9.82 6.61
CA ASP A 37 9.67 8.71 6.29
C ASP A 37 9.13 7.34 6.70
N PHE A 38 8.09 7.32 7.55
CA PHE A 38 7.40 6.14 8.04
C PHE A 38 6.02 5.94 7.39
N ILE A 39 5.73 6.67 6.31
CA ILE A 39 4.54 6.48 5.50
C ILE A 39 4.82 5.47 4.39
N MET A 40 4.03 4.39 4.39
CA MET A 40 3.99 3.45 3.29
C MET A 40 2.88 3.82 2.31
N THR A 41 3.16 3.62 1.02
CA THR A 41 2.22 3.83 -0.08
C THR A 41 1.85 2.49 -0.70
N CYS A 42 0.57 2.24 -0.93
CA CYS A 42 0.13 0.98 -1.52
C CYS A 42 0.70 0.84 -2.93
N PHE A 43 1.39 -0.28 -3.18
CA PHE A 43 2.04 -0.56 -4.47
C PHE A 43 1.05 -0.71 -5.63
N LYS A 44 -0.17 -1.20 -5.34
CA LYS A 44 -1.22 -1.45 -6.35
C LYS A 44 -2.02 -0.20 -6.68
N CYS A 45 -2.71 0.38 -5.69
CA CYS A 45 -3.59 1.53 -5.97
C CYS A 45 -2.83 2.86 -6.04
N ARG A 46 -1.64 2.97 -5.43
CA ARG A 46 -0.85 4.23 -5.33
C ARG A 46 -1.61 5.41 -4.70
N VAL A 47 -2.77 5.15 -4.13
CA VAL A 47 -3.66 6.14 -3.49
C VAL A 47 -3.54 6.04 -1.98
N THR A 48 -3.71 4.84 -1.43
CA THR A 48 -3.69 4.62 0.01
C THR A 48 -2.30 4.82 0.57
N ARG A 49 -2.21 5.68 1.59
CA ARG A 49 -0.99 5.89 2.36
C ARG A 49 -1.27 5.85 3.85
N GLU A 50 -0.44 5.11 4.56
CA GLU A 50 -0.61 4.87 5.99
C GLU A 50 0.76 4.89 6.66
N HIS A 51 0.83 5.33 7.92
CA HIS A 51 2.04 5.10 8.70
C HIS A 51 2.21 3.61 9.01
N ILE A 52 3.45 3.17 9.19
CA ILE A 52 3.78 1.82 9.70
C ILE A 52 3.06 1.45 11.01
N TYR A 53 2.66 2.45 11.79
CA TYR A 53 1.93 2.30 13.05
C TYR A 53 0.43 2.63 12.97
N CYS A 54 -0.02 3.23 11.86
CA CYS A 54 -1.44 3.51 11.64
C CYS A 54 -2.14 2.37 10.89
N ALA A 55 -1.38 1.55 10.16
CA ALA A 55 -1.93 0.40 9.48
C ALA A 55 -2.41 -0.66 10.46
N LYS A 56 -3.34 -1.48 9.97
CA LYS A 56 -3.92 -2.61 10.72
C LYS A 56 -2.87 -3.59 11.24
N VAL A 57 -1.76 -3.74 10.52
CA VAL A 57 -0.59 -4.52 10.95
C VAL A 57 0.54 -3.53 11.23
N LEU A 58 1.16 -3.65 12.40
CA LEU A 58 2.30 -2.83 12.79
C LEU A 58 3.56 -3.30 12.06
N PHE A 59 4.26 -2.37 11.42
CA PHE A 59 5.56 -2.62 10.80
C PHE A 59 6.67 -1.98 11.62
N LYS A 60 7.83 -2.66 11.72
CA LYS A 60 9.01 -2.11 12.40
C LYS A 60 9.76 -1.08 11.54
N ALA A 61 9.64 -1.19 10.22
CA ALA A 61 10.23 -0.30 9.23
C ALA A 61 9.32 -0.26 7.99
N VAL A 62 9.48 0.76 7.14
CA VAL A 62 8.75 0.86 5.87
C VAL A 62 9.21 -0.28 4.95
N PRO A 63 8.33 -1.20 4.53
CA PRO A 63 8.69 -2.27 3.61
C PRO A 63 8.81 -1.73 2.17
N ASP A 64 9.66 -2.37 1.35
CA ASP A 64 9.82 -2.01 -0.07
C ASP A 64 8.51 -2.16 -0.87
N MET A 65 7.70 -3.16 -0.51
CA MET A 65 6.40 -3.40 -1.11
C MET A 65 5.35 -3.58 -0.01
N TRP A 66 4.32 -2.72 -0.04
CA TRP A 66 3.15 -2.81 0.81
C TRP A 66 1.86 -2.72 0.00
N LEU A 67 0.82 -3.41 0.45
CA LEU A 67 -0.51 -3.37 -0.13
C LEU A 67 -1.51 -2.99 0.96
N CYS A 68 -2.36 -2.00 0.69
CA CYS A 68 -3.46 -1.66 1.59
C CYS A 68 -4.45 -2.80 1.74
N GLU A 69 -5.27 -2.73 2.79
CA GLU A 69 -6.25 -3.78 3.12
C GLU A 69 -7.18 -4.11 1.93
N GLU A 70 -7.73 -3.10 1.26
CA GLU A 70 -8.59 -3.27 0.09
C GLU A 70 -7.88 -4.01 -1.07
N CYS A 71 -6.61 -3.65 -1.31
CA CYS A 71 -5.80 -4.27 -2.35
C CYS A 71 -5.38 -5.70 -2.01
N ARG A 72 -5.28 -6.04 -0.71
CA ARG A 72 -5.02 -7.41 -0.24
C ARG A 72 -6.27 -8.27 -0.33
N THR A 73 -7.42 -7.77 0.11
CA THR A 73 -8.69 -8.51 0.12
C THR A 73 -9.27 -8.72 -1.28
N SER A 74 -8.99 -7.81 -2.23
CA SER A 74 -9.37 -7.98 -3.64
C SER A 74 -8.64 -9.12 -4.36
N ARG A 75 -7.55 -9.65 -3.80
CA ARG A 75 -7.00 -10.94 -4.22
C ARG A 75 -7.78 -11.99 -3.45
N GLY A 76 -8.77 -12.60 -4.12
CA GLY A 76 -9.62 -13.64 -3.55
C GLY A 76 -8.81 -14.57 -2.65
N VAL A 77 -9.26 -14.70 -1.41
CA VAL A 77 -8.72 -15.62 -0.41
C VAL A 77 -8.57 -17.00 -1.07
N ILE A 78 -7.34 -17.42 -1.34
CA ILE A 78 -7.06 -18.84 -1.59
C ILE A 78 -6.97 -19.44 -0.18
N PHE A 79 -8.08 -20.00 0.29
CA PHE A 79 -8.06 -20.88 1.45
C PHE A 79 -7.31 -22.15 1.05
N ILE A 80 -6.01 -22.19 1.33
CA ILE A 80 -5.30 -23.46 1.34
C ILE A 80 -5.68 -24.11 2.67
N ASN A 81 -6.76 -24.89 2.66
CA ASN A 81 -7.04 -25.79 3.77
C ASN A 81 -5.86 -26.75 3.85
N HIS A 82 -5.04 -26.60 4.89
CA HIS A 82 -3.94 -27.52 5.15
C HIS A 82 -4.37 -28.48 6.24
N ASP A 83 -5.34 -29.34 5.97
CA ASP A 83 -5.71 -30.44 6.86
C ASP A 83 -6.10 -31.66 6.02
N GLU A 84 -5.18 -32.63 5.86
CA GLU A 84 -5.49 -34.08 5.89
C GLU A 84 -4.22 -34.92 5.72
N ALA A 85 -3.53 -35.16 6.84
CA ALA A 85 -2.80 -36.40 7.03
C ALA A 85 -3.55 -37.19 8.10
N SER A 86 -4.55 -37.97 7.69
CA SER A 86 -5.03 -39.15 8.43
C SER A 86 -5.87 -40.01 7.49
N ALA A 87 -5.25 -41.09 7.06
CA ALA A 87 -5.81 -42.15 6.25
C ALA A 87 -7.13 -42.69 6.82
N SER A 88 -8.12 -42.87 5.93
CA SER A 88 -8.99 -44.05 5.97
C SER A 88 -9.45 -44.36 4.55
N ASN A 89 -8.74 -45.31 3.94
CA ASN A 89 -9.22 -46.05 2.78
C ASN A 89 -10.30 -47.03 3.28
N GLN A 90 -11.48 -47.00 2.68
CA GLN A 90 -12.32 -48.19 2.53
C GLN A 90 -13.27 -48.03 1.33
N GLN A 91 -12.80 -48.63 0.24
CA GLN A 91 -13.50 -49.10 -0.96
C GLN A 91 -15.00 -49.39 -0.73
N SER A 92 -15.83 -48.79 -1.57
CA SER A 92 -17.20 -49.22 -1.80
C SER A 92 -17.18 -50.26 -2.92
N ASP A 93 -17.56 -51.49 -2.59
CA ASP A 93 -18.02 -52.47 -3.58
C ASP A 93 -19.43 -52.90 -3.18
N SER A 94 -20.34 -52.69 -4.12
CA SER A 94 -21.75 -53.04 -4.12
C SER A 94 -21.98 -54.54 -4.33
N GLU A 95 -23.03 -55.10 -3.74
CA GLU A 95 -23.78 -56.26 -4.27
C GLU A 95 -25.09 -56.35 -3.44
N SER A 96 -26.23 -55.83 -3.88
CA SER A 96 -27.23 -56.43 -4.78
C SER A 96 -27.85 -57.76 -4.29
N ALA A 97 -29.18 -57.74 -4.16
CA ALA A 97 -30.12 -58.87 -4.06
C ALA A 97 -30.04 -59.71 -2.75
N LYS A 98 -31.12 -60.17 -2.13
CA LYS A 98 -32.50 -60.42 -2.56
C LYS A 98 -33.36 -60.60 -1.31
#